data_AF-A0A7G2JXX0-F1
#
_entry.id   AF-A0A7G2JXX0-F1
#
_cell.length_a   1.000
_cell.length_b   1.000
_cell.length_c   1.000
_cell.angle_alpha   90.00
_cell.angle_beta   90.00
_cell.angle_gamma   90.00
#
_symmetry.space_group_name_H-M   'P 1'
#
loop_
_entity.id
_entity.type
_entity.pdbx_description
1 polymer ?
#
loop_
_entity_poly.entity_id
_entity_poly.type
_entity_poly.pdbx_seq_one_letter_code
_entity_poly.pdbx_strand_id
1 'polypeptide(L)'
;MMLEAMVEDGFDLTTLKDKGVTHYKADPEYADFDTWLLVDVDISEYLGKKQRINVSLPEYLLTRIDRRVAAMGNYYKDRSHFLANAAHRELHAHSDKEM
;
A
#
# COMPACT_ATOMS: atom_id res chain seq x y z
N MET A 1 13.69 -12.79 5.24
CA MET A 1 13.47 -13.83 6.25
C MET A 1 12.31 -13.58 7.21
N MET A 2 12.15 -12.43 7.88
CA MET A 2 10.97 -12.26 8.78
C MET A 2 9.64 -12.25 8.03
N LEU A 3 9.52 -11.47 6.95
CA LEU A 3 8.32 -11.42 6.11
C LEU A 3 8.00 -12.77 5.45
N GLU A 4 9.02 -13.48 4.98
CA GLU A 4 8.87 -14.83 4.40
C GLU A 4 8.26 -15.80 5.41
N ALA A 5 8.79 -15.86 6.64
CA ALA A 5 8.27 -16.74 7.68
C ALA A 5 6.81 -16.41 8.04
N MET A 6 6.46 -15.12 8.13
CA MET A 6 5.07 -14.71 8.40
C MET A 6 4.12 -15.17 7.29
N VAL A 7 4.53 -15.06 6.03
CA VAL A 7 3.74 -15.51 4.87
C VAL A 7 3.61 -17.03 4.85
N GLU A 8 4.69 -17.76 5.15
CA GLU A 8 4.67 -19.22 5.26
C GLU A 8 3.72 -19.70 6.37
N ASP A 9 3.63 -18.96 7.48
CA ASP A 9 2.68 -19.20 8.58
C ASP A 9 1.23 -18.78 8.24
N GLY A 10 0.99 -18.27 7.03
CA GLY A 10 -0.34 -17.86 6.55
C GLY A 10 -0.80 -16.51 7.08
N PHE A 11 0.10 -15.69 7.61
CA PHE A 11 -0.22 -14.35 8.09
C PHE A 11 -0.53 -13.40 6.92
N ASP A 12 -1.65 -12.68 7.02
CA ASP A 12 -2.02 -11.66 6.03
C ASP A 12 -1.24 -10.35 6.28
N LEU A 13 -0.20 -10.13 5.47
CA LEU A 13 0.65 -8.94 5.55
C LEU A 13 -0.11 -7.63 5.34
N THR A 14 -1.28 -7.64 4.68
CA THR A 14 -2.06 -6.42 4.44
C THR A 14 -2.71 -5.87 5.71
N THR A 15 -2.77 -6.70 6.76
CA THR A 15 -3.30 -6.32 8.08
C THR A 15 -2.30 -5.54 8.93
N LEU A 16 -1.02 -5.51 8.53
CA LEU A 16 0.00 -4.77 9.26
C LEU A 16 -0.31 -3.28 9.23
N LYS A 17 -0.54 -2.72 10.42
CA LYS A 17 -0.76 -1.29 10.62
C LYS A 17 0.40 -0.73 11.43
N ASP A 18 1.21 0.10 10.78
CA ASP A 18 2.15 0.94 11.49
C ASP A 18 1.40 2.02 12.27
N LYS A 19 1.61 2.08 13.59
CA LYS A 19 1.05 3.15 14.44
C LYS A 19 1.77 4.49 14.23
N GLY A 20 2.95 4.46 13.62
CA GLY A 20 3.73 5.63 13.23
C GLY A 20 4.60 6.20 14.36
N VAL A 21 5.63 6.92 13.95
CA VAL A 21 6.70 7.46 14.84
C VAL A 21 6.14 8.28 16.01
N THR A 22 5.11 9.09 15.79
CA THR A 22 4.52 9.91 16.87
C THR A 22 3.93 9.06 17.98
N HIS A 23 3.31 7.92 17.65
CA HIS A 23 2.77 7.00 18.64
C HIS A 23 3.90 6.34 19.43
N TYR A 24 4.90 5.79 18.73
CA TYR A 24 5.98 5.06 19.40
C TYR A 24 6.87 5.96 20.25
N LYS A 25 7.11 7.21 19.84
CA LYS A 25 7.87 8.18 20.64
C LYS A 25 7.20 8.52 21.98
N ALA A 26 5.88 8.40 22.06
CA ALA A 26 5.11 8.66 23.28
C ALA A 26 4.97 7.42 24.17
N ASP A 27 5.38 6.24 23.68
CA ASP A 27 5.30 4.99 24.43
C ASP A 27 6.46 4.88 25.44
N PRO A 28 6.19 4.68 26.74
CA PRO A 28 7.23 4.48 27.75
C PRO A 28 8.19 3.32 27.43
N GLU A 29 7.74 2.31 26.67
CA GLU A 29 8.59 1.19 26.25
C GLU A 29 9.78 1.64 25.39
N TYR A 30 9.63 2.75 24.67
CA TYR A 30 10.67 3.29 23.78
C TYR A 30 11.32 4.58 24.32
N ALA A 31 11.21 4.86 25.63
CA ALA A 31 11.69 6.11 26.23
C ALA A 31 13.20 6.34 26.09
N ASP A 32 14.00 5.27 25.96
CA ASP A 32 15.45 5.33 25.82
C ASP A 32 15.91 5.62 24.36
N PHE A 33 14.99 5.68 23.40
CA PHE A 33 15.30 5.91 21.99
C PHE A 33 14.99 7.36 21.57
N ASP A 34 15.99 8.07 21.08
CA ASP A 34 15.91 9.46 20.65
C ASP A 34 15.72 9.64 19.13
N THR A 35 16.06 8.61 18.36
CA THR A 35 16.15 8.65 16.89
C THR A 35 15.26 7.59 16.27
N TRP A 36 14.48 7.99 15.27
CA TRP A 36 13.52 7.13 14.58
C TRP A 36 13.82 7.10 13.08
N LEU A 37 13.70 5.92 12.48
CA LEU A 37 13.84 5.71 11.04
C LEU A 37 12.56 5.07 10.51
N LEU A 38 12.01 5.61 9.43
CA LEU A 38 10.95 4.96 8.67
C LEU A 38 11.61 4.23 7.49
N VAL A 39 11.40 2.92 7.44
CA VAL A 39 11.86 2.08 6.34
C VAL A 39 10.64 1.64 5.55
N ASP A 40 10.58 2.07 4.29
CA ASP A 40 9.56 1.61 3.35
C ASP A 40 10.01 0.26 2.75
N VAL A 41 9.18 -0.76 2.89
CA VAL A 41 9.47 -2.12 2.43
C VAL A 41 8.42 -2.52 1.40
N ASP A 42 8.86 -2.78 0.18
CA ASP A 42 7.98 -3.29 -0.86
C ASP A 42 7.62 -4.75 -0.60
N ILE A 43 6.38 -5.00 -0.18
CA ILE A 43 5.84 -6.35 0.06
C ILE A 43 5.15 -6.95 -1.17
N SER A 44 5.22 -6.30 -2.35
CA SER A 44 4.51 -6.73 -3.56
C SER A 44 4.82 -8.17 -3.97
N GLU A 45 6.02 -8.68 -3.69
CA GLU A 45 6.41 -10.07 -4.00
C GLU A 45 5.65 -11.11 -3.17
N TYR A 46 5.20 -10.72 -1.97
CA TYR A 46 4.45 -11.58 -1.05
C TYR A 46 2.93 -11.52 -1.28
N LEU A 47 2.43 -10.50 -1.98
CA LEU A 47 1.01 -10.31 -2.29
C LEU A 47 0.53 -11.14 -3.50
N GLY A 48 1.39 -12.02 -4.01
CA GLY A 48 1.11 -12.89 -5.14
C GLY A 48 1.47 -12.30 -6.51
N LYS A 49 1.24 -13.08 -7.57
CA LYS A 49 1.64 -12.70 -8.93
C LYS A 49 0.70 -11.66 -9.50
N LYS A 50 1.26 -10.63 -10.16
CA LYS A 50 0.50 -9.66 -10.96
C LYS A 50 -0.32 -10.39 -12.03
N GLN A 51 -1.64 -10.23 -11.99
CA GLN A 51 -2.55 -10.76 -13.00
C GLN A 51 -2.98 -9.67 -13.99
N ARG A 52 -3.00 -10.01 -15.29
CA ARG A 52 -3.49 -9.09 -16.33
C ARG A 52 -5.00 -9.27 -16.48
N ILE A 53 -5.74 -8.19 -16.25
CA ILE A 53 -7.20 -8.15 -16.39
C ILE A 53 -7.61 -7.25 -17.56
N ASN A 54 -8.75 -7.55 -18.18
CA ASN A 54 -9.40 -6.68 -19.16
C ASN A 54 -10.61 -6.02 -18.48
N VAL A 55 -10.71 -4.69 -18.54
CA VAL A 55 -11.77 -3.91 -17.89
C VAL A 55 -12.39 -2.91 -18.85
N SER A 56 -13.67 -2.60 -18.65
CA SER A 56 -14.37 -1.54 -19.38
C SER A 56 -14.47 -0.30 -18.50
N LEU A 57 -13.98 0.84 -18.98
CA LEU A 57 -14.01 2.13 -18.29
C LEU A 57 -14.62 3.19 -19.22
N PRO A 58 -15.38 4.16 -18.69
CA PRO A 58 -15.81 5.32 -19.48
C PRO A 58 -14.63 6.08 -20.08
N GLU A 59 -14.76 6.55 -21.32
CA GLU A 59 -13.69 7.26 -22.05
C GLU A 59 -13.15 8.46 -21.25
N TYR A 60 -14.06 9.29 -20.71
CA TYR A 60 -13.69 10.47 -19.93
C TYR A 60 -12.82 10.11 -18.72
N LEU A 61 -13.07 8.95 -18.08
CA LEU A 61 -12.32 8.50 -16.92
C LEU A 61 -10.92 8.07 -17.34
N LEU A 62 -10.81 7.31 -18.43
CA LEU A 62 -9.52 6.90 -18.98
C LEU A 62 -8.65 8.12 -19.34
N THR A 63 -9.23 9.13 -20.00
CA THR A 63 -8.51 10.38 -20.31
C THR A 63 -8.03 11.10 -19.05
N ARG A 64 -8.84 11.12 -17.98
CA ARG A 64 -8.45 11.74 -16.71
C ARG A 64 -7.31 10.99 -16.03
N ILE A 65 -7.34 9.66 -16.06
CA ILE A 65 -6.26 8.81 -15.54
C ILE A 65 -4.96 9.10 -16.31
N ASP A 66 -5.01 9.14 -17.64
CA ASP A 66 -3.83 9.42 -18.47
C ASP A 66 -3.18 10.77 -18.15
N ARG A 67 -4.00 11.82 -18.05
CA ARG A 67 -3.51 13.15 -17.68
C ARG A 67 -2.88 13.15 -16.29
N ARG A 68 -3.46 12.41 -15.35
CA ARG A 68 -2.94 12.31 -13.98
C ARG A 68 -1.60 11.58 -13.93
N VAL A 69 -1.48 10.46 -14.62
CA VAL A 69 -0.23 9.68 -14.70
C VAL A 69 0.86 10.50 -15.37
N ALA A 70 0.54 11.19 -16.47
CA ALA A 70 1.50 12.06 -17.16
C ALA A 70 1.96 13.24 -16.28
N ALA A 71 1.04 13.88 -15.56
CA ALA A 71 1.35 15.01 -14.69
C ALA A 71 2.13 14.62 -13.42
N MET A 72 1.96 13.39 -12.93
CA MET A 72 2.59 12.86 -11.72
C MET A 72 3.49 11.66 -12.03
N GLY A 73 4.29 11.74 -13.09
CA GLY A 73 5.13 10.63 -13.55
C GLY A 73 6.23 10.20 -12.56
N ASN A 74 6.53 11.03 -11.56
CA ASN A 74 7.39 10.68 -10.42
C ASN A 74 6.68 9.80 -9.37
N TYR A 75 5.35 9.79 -9.35
CA TYR A 75 4.55 9.08 -8.36
C TYR A 75 3.82 7.87 -8.97
N TYR A 76 3.33 8.00 -10.21
CA TYR A 76 2.70 6.90 -10.94
C TYR A 76 3.56 6.47 -12.11
N LYS A 77 3.85 5.17 -12.17
CA LYS A 77 4.65 4.57 -13.25
C LYS A 77 3.84 4.41 -14.54
N ASP A 78 2.59 3.97 -14.40
CA ASP A 78 1.67 3.69 -15.49
C ASP A 78 0.21 3.66 -14.98
N ARG A 79 -0.75 3.42 -15.89
CA ARG A 79 -2.18 3.28 -15.57
C ARG A 79 -2.45 2.17 -14.56
N SER A 80 -1.75 1.04 -14.67
CA SER A 80 -1.93 -0.10 -13.78
C SER A 80 -1.48 0.24 -12.36
N HIS A 81 -0.34 0.93 -12.21
CA HIS A 81 0.14 1.41 -10.91
C HIS A 81 -0.84 2.43 -10.30
N PHE A 82 -1.40 3.34 -11.11
CA PHE A 82 -2.44 4.25 -10.64
C PHE A 82 -3.68 3.50 -10.13
N LEU A 83 -4.19 2.54 -10.90
CA LEU A 83 -5.39 1.77 -10.54
C LEU A 83 -5.17 0.91 -9.31
N ALA A 84 -4.00 0.27 -9.17
CA ALA A 84 -3.64 -0.50 -7.97
C ALA A 84 -3.63 0.39 -6.72
N ASN A 85 -2.98 1.56 -6.78
CA ASN A 85 -2.94 2.50 -5.67
C ASN A 85 -4.33 3.05 -5.31
N ALA A 86 -5.20 3.26 -6.31
CA ALA A 86 -6.58 3.68 -6.08
C ALA A 86 -7.39 2.56 -5.40
N ALA A 87 -7.27 1.32 -5.86
CA ALA A 87 -7.93 0.16 -5.27
C ALA A 87 -7.49 -0.07 -3.82
N HIS A 88 -6.18 -0.01 -3.53
CA HIS A 88 -5.69 -0.10 -2.16
C HIS A 88 -6.30 0.96 -1.25
N ARG A 89 -6.35 2.22 -1.69
CA ARG A 89 -6.96 3.31 -0.90
C ARG A 89 -8.45 3.08 -0.65
N GLU A 90 -9.19 2.62 -1.66
CA GLU A 90 -10.61 2.32 -1.55
C GLU A 90 -10.87 1.18 -0.56
N LEU A 91 -10.12 0.08 -0.66
CA LEU A 91 -10.21 -1.06 0.26
C LEU A 91 -9.86 -0.65 1.69
N HIS A 92 -8.81 0.15 1.88
CA HIS A 92 -8.47 0.67 3.22
C HIS A 92 -9.57 1.57 3.80
N ALA A 93 -10.15 2.47 3.00
CA ALA A 93 -11.20 3.38 3.45
C ALA A 93 -12.50 2.66 3.86
N HIS A 94 -12.71 1.43 3.40
CA HIS A 94 -13.90 0.63 3.69
C HIS A 94 -13.64 -0.68 4.43
N SER A 95 -12.44 -0.86 4.97
CA SER A 95 -12.08 -2.04 5.77
C SER A 95 -13.01 -2.29 6.97
N ASP A 96 -13.66 -1.27 7.52
CA ASP A 96 -14.63 -1.40 8.63
C ASP A 96 -16.00 -1.95 8.21
N LYS A 97 -16.33 -1.97 6.90
CA LYS A 97 -17.64 -2.44 6.40
C LYS A 97 -17.66 -3.94 6.06
N GLU A 98 -16.50 -4.58 6.02
CA GLU A 98 -16.36 -6.01 5.70
C GLU A 98 -16.20 -6.89 6.96
N MET A 99 -16.16 -6.30 8.15
CA MET A 99 -16.15 -7.00 9.45
C MET A 99 -17.54 -7.20 10.04
#